data_AF-A0A1Q7F603-F1
#
_entry.id   AF-A0A1Q7F603-F1
#
_cell.length_a   1.000
_cell.length_b   1.000
_cell.length_c   1.000
_cell.angle_alpha   90.00
_cell.angle_beta   90.00
_cell.angle_gamma   90.00
#
_symmetry.space_group_name_H-M   'P 1'
#
loop_
_entity.id
_entity.type
_entity.pdbx_description
1 polymer ?
#
loop_
_entity_poly.entity_id
_entity_poly.type
_entity_poly.pdbx_seq_one_letter_code
_entity_poly.pdbx_strand_id
1 'polypeptide(L)'
;MWTSWRPSWLPWPLESYINGVHNLNEPQAWLFPIFPWSAFAFVGLAVGLFLLNDWARKREAQTLLFAGAAGVGLIYLGLWLNARPVQLYAVIDFWHTSPNFFLIRAGWLLAILTAAYAWCRWGPGQWGFSPLIQLGQTSLLVYWVHIEFVYGRISILPKHAVDIPTASLGLIAIFFFMLGLSLLRTELKGRRVEMLRWFRKPVKAS
;
A
#
# COMPACT_ATOMS: atom_id res chain seq x y z
N MET A 1 3.29 22.78 -5.13
CA MET A 1 4.66 22.66 -4.59
C MET A 1 4.70 23.20 -3.17
N TRP A 2 5.47 22.63 -2.24
CA TRP A 2 5.37 23.00 -0.81
C TRP A 2 6.06 24.33 -0.47
N THR A 3 7.12 24.68 -1.19
CA THR A 3 7.78 25.98 -1.10
C THR A 3 8.22 26.42 -2.50
N SER A 4 8.20 27.73 -2.78
CA SER A 4 8.87 28.34 -3.94
C SER A 4 10.36 28.57 -3.69
N TRP A 5 10.86 28.17 -2.51
CA TRP A 5 12.20 28.46 -2.04
C TRP A 5 13.24 27.58 -2.74
N ARG A 6 14.18 28.20 -3.44
CA ARG A 6 15.23 27.49 -4.16
C ARG A 6 16.56 27.65 -3.42
N PRO A 7 17.07 26.63 -2.72
CA PRO A 7 18.40 26.71 -2.13
C PRO A 7 19.46 26.57 -3.24
N SER A 8 19.75 27.67 -3.93
CA SER A 8 20.76 27.75 -5.01
C SER A 8 22.19 27.46 -4.55
N TRP A 9 22.41 27.36 -3.24
CA TRP A 9 23.67 27.01 -2.60
C TRP A 9 23.89 25.49 -2.47
N LEU A 10 22.87 24.66 -2.71
CA LEU A 10 23.03 23.20 -2.74
C LEU A 10 23.42 22.69 -4.13
N PRO A 11 24.19 21.60 -4.21
CA PRO A 11 24.34 20.83 -5.43
C PRO A 11 22.98 20.42 -6.02
N TRP A 12 22.86 20.53 -7.35
CA TRP A 12 21.62 20.26 -8.10
C TRP A 12 20.90 18.93 -7.77
N PRO A 13 21.59 17.80 -7.40
CA PRO A 13 20.88 16.57 -7.05
C PRO A 13 20.06 16.72 -5.76
N LEU A 14 20.62 17.40 -4.76
CA LEU A 14 19.96 17.60 -3.47
C LEU A 14 18.84 18.64 -3.56
N GLU A 15 19.03 19.65 -4.39
CA GLU A 15 17.99 20.62 -4.73
C GLU A 15 16.76 19.95 -5.36
N SER A 16 17.00 18.98 -6.26
CA SER A 16 15.95 18.17 -6.89
C SER A 16 15.20 17.31 -5.86
N TYR A 17 15.86 16.84 -4.81
CA TYR A 17 15.20 16.10 -3.71
C TYR A 17 14.36 16.99 -2.79
N ILE A 18 14.72 18.26 -2.61
CA ILE A 18 13.99 19.16 -1.71
C ILE A 18 12.73 19.72 -2.41
N ASN A 19 12.87 20.20 -3.65
CA ASN A 19 11.79 20.89 -4.36
C ASN A 19 11.58 20.44 -5.82
N GLY A 20 12.20 19.35 -6.28
CA GLY A 20 11.95 18.85 -7.63
C GLY A 20 12.34 19.86 -8.72
N VAL A 21 13.48 20.54 -8.56
CA VAL A 21 13.98 21.51 -9.54
C VAL A 21 15.03 20.83 -10.42
N HIS A 22 14.61 19.89 -11.27
CA HIS A 22 15.56 19.23 -12.19
C HIS A 22 15.59 19.96 -13.53
N ASN A 23 16.67 20.70 -13.82
CA ASN A 23 17.01 21.40 -15.09
C ASN A 23 15.96 22.37 -15.68
N LEU A 24 14.76 22.45 -15.11
CA LEU A 24 13.62 23.18 -15.64
C LEU A 24 13.45 24.54 -14.95
N ASN A 25 14.32 24.88 -13.99
CA ASN A 25 14.29 26.10 -13.14
C ASN A 25 12.99 26.34 -12.37
N GLU A 26 11.99 25.51 -12.58
CA GLU A 26 10.71 25.51 -11.91
C GLU A 26 10.49 24.17 -11.21
N PRO A 27 9.95 24.19 -9.99
CA PRO A 27 9.61 22.99 -9.27
C PRO A 27 8.59 22.13 -10.06
N GLN A 28 8.92 20.89 -10.41
CA GLN A 28 8.00 19.97 -11.11
C GLN A 28 7.29 18.96 -10.21
N ALA A 29 5.97 18.87 -10.36
CA ALA A 29 5.10 18.02 -9.54
C ALA A 29 5.31 16.50 -9.71
N TRP A 30 5.95 16.06 -10.79
CA TRP A 30 6.23 14.64 -11.09
C TRP A 30 7.61 14.15 -10.60
N LEU A 31 8.48 15.06 -10.17
CA LEU A 31 9.68 14.67 -9.44
C LEU A 31 9.22 14.21 -8.05
N PHE A 32 9.89 13.22 -7.45
CA PHE A 32 9.55 12.68 -6.13
C PHE A 32 10.37 13.40 -5.03
N PRO A 33 10.00 14.62 -4.58
CA PRO A 33 10.71 15.29 -3.52
C PRO A 33 10.56 14.55 -2.18
N ILE A 34 11.47 14.79 -1.24
CA ILE A 34 11.43 14.20 0.11
C ILE A 34 10.14 14.59 0.85
N PHE A 35 9.60 15.79 0.59
CA PHE A 35 8.33 16.24 1.15
C PHE A 35 7.25 16.32 0.07
N PRO A 36 6.07 15.69 0.26
CA PRO A 36 5.56 15.04 1.47
C PRO A 36 5.87 13.53 1.57
N TRP A 37 6.61 12.95 0.63
CA TRP A 37 6.72 11.49 0.50
C TRP A 37 7.34 10.78 1.72
N SER A 38 8.36 11.37 2.35
CA SER A 38 8.98 10.83 3.57
C SER A 38 8.02 10.76 4.75
N ALA A 39 7.05 11.68 4.84
CA ALA A 39 6.08 11.70 5.92
C ALA A 39 5.20 10.43 5.93
N PHE A 40 4.93 9.83 4.76
CA PHE A 40 4.19 8.56 4.70
C PHE A 40 4.97 7.41 5.33
N ALA A 41 6.29 7.37 5.10
CA ALA A 41 7.16 6.37 5.72
C ALA A 41 7.20 6.53 7.24
N PHE A 42 7.31 7.76 7.75
CA PHE A 42 7.30 8.03 9.19
C PHE A 42 5.95 7.70 9.85
N VAL A 43 4.83 8.03 9.20
CA VAL A 43 3.50 7.63 9.70
C VAL A 43 3.37 6.12 9.74
N GLY A 44 3.78 5.42 8.68
CA GLY A 44 3.78 3.95 8.65
C GLY A 44 4.64 3.35 9.77
N LEU A 45 5.83 3.90 10.01
CA LEU A 45 6.71 3.47 11.09
C LEU A 45 6.12 3.74 12.47
N ALA A 46 5.55 4.92 12.70
CA ALA A 46 4.91 5.28 13.96
C ALA A 46 3.73 4.35 14.28
N VAL A 47 2.85 4.11 13.30
CA VAL A 47 1.71 3.19 13.43
C VAL A 47 2.18 1.76 13.65
N GLY A 48 3.20 1.31 12.91
CA GLY A 48 3.78 -0.02 13.06
C GLY A 48 4.37 -0.26 14.45
N LEU A 49 5.18 0.68 14.95
CA LEU A 49 5.74 0.61 16.30
C LEU A 49 4.65 0.64 17.38
N PHE A 50 3.63 1.48 17.18
CA PHE A 50 2.49 1.54 18.11
C PHE A 50 1.73 0.21 18.18
N LEU A 51 1.48 -0.43 17.03
CA LEU A 51 0.81 -1.74 16.97
C LEU A 51 1.66 -2.88 17.54
N LEU A 52 2.98 -2.77 17.49
CA LEU A 52 3.90 -3.78 18.05
C LEU A 52 4.02 -3.70 19.58
N ASN A 53 3.57 -2.62 20.21
CA ASN A 53 3.64 -2.43 21.66
C ASN A 53 2.81 -3.48 22.41
N ASP A 54 3.29 -3.92 23.59
CA ASP A 54 2.63 -4.93 24.42
C ASP A 54 1.22 -4.54 24.85
N TRP A 55 1.00 -3.24 25.10
CA TRP A 55 -0.34 -2.73 25.40
C TRP A 55 -1.29 -2.85 24.21
N ALA A 56 -0.82 -2.50 23.02
CA ALA A 56 -1.58 -2.60 21.77
C ALA A 56 -1.92 -4.07 21.45
N ARG A 57 -0.97 -4.98 21.65
CA ARG A 57 -1.19 -6.43 21.46
C ARG A 57 -2.23 -7.00 22.42
N LYS A 58 -2.26 -6.57 23.67
CA LYS A 58 -3.29 -7.01 24.65
C LYS A 58 -4.68 -6.51 24.30
N ARG A 59 -4.79 -5.38 23.60
CA ARG A 59 -6.05 -4.73 23.21
C ARG A 59 -6.11 -4.50 21.70
N GLU A 60 -5.77 -5.53 20.93
CA GLU A 60 -5.55 -5.42 19.49
C GLU A 60 -6.77 -4.83 18.75
N ALA A 61 -7.96 -5.36 19.02
CA ALA A 61 -9.19 -4.89 18.40
C ALA A 61 -9.52 -3.43 18.74
N GLN A 62 -9.33 -3.03 20.00
CA GLN A 62 -9.56 -1.63 20.41
C GLN A 62 -8.53 -0.71 19.75
N THR A 63 -7.26 -1.11 19.74
CA THR A 63 -6.17 -0.32 19.15
C THR A 63 -6.38 -0.08 17.67
N LEU A 64 -6.82 -1.11 16.92
CA LEU A 64 -7.12 -0.98 15.50
C LEU A 64 -8.40 -0.20 15.24
N LEU A 65 -9.43 -0.31 16.08
CA LEU A 65 -10.59 0.57 16.01
C LEU A 65 -10.22 2.03 16.26
N PHE A 66 -9.37 2.32 17.25
CA PHE A 66 -8.83 3.65 17.49
C PHE A 66 -8.00 4.16 16.31
N ALA A 67 -7.17 3.30 15.70
CA ALA A 67 -6.41 3.65 14.51
C ALA A 67 -7.32 3.99 13.32
N GLY A 68 -8.40 3.22 13.12
CA GLY A 68 -9.41 3.51 12.10
C GLY A 68 -10.18 4.79 12.38
N ALA A 69 -10.60 5.03 13.62
CA ALA A 69 -11.26 6.27 14.03
C ALA A 69 -10.33 7.48 13.84
N ALA A 70 -9.05 7.36 14.21
CA ALA A 70 -8.03 8.37 13.93
C ALA A 70 -7.87 8.60 12.43
N GLY A 71 -7.89 7.54 11.61
CA GLY A 71 -7.85 7.62 10.15
C GLY A 71 -9.03 8.40 9.57
N VAL A 72 -10.25 8.12 10.01
CA VAL A 72 -11.46 8.88 9.62
C VAL A 72 -11.36 10.33 10.09
N GLY A 73 -10.84 10.57 11.30
CA GLY A 73 -10.58 11.91 11.82
C GLY A 73 -9.60 12.69 10.94
N LEU A 74 -8.52 12.06 10.46
CA LEU A 74 -7.56 12.68 9.55
C LEU A 74 -8.17 13.00 8.17
N ILE A 75 -9.04 12.13 7.65
CA ILE A 75 -9.79 12.41 6.41
C ILE A 75 -10.69 13.63 6.60
N TYR A 76 -11.48 13.65 7.68
CA TYR A 76 -12.38 14.76 7.97
C TYR A 76 -11.63 16.06 8.19
N LEU A 77 -10.51 16.02 8.92
CA LEU A 77 -9.64 17.17 9.13
C LEU A 77 -9.07 17.68 7.80
N GLY A 78 -8.59 16.80 6.93
CA GLY A 78 -8.08 17.17 5.61
C GLY A 78 -9.14 17.80 4.71
N LEU A 79 -10.38 17.30 4.74
CA LEU A 79 -11.52 17.87 4.02
C LEU A 79 -11.96 19.21 4.62
N TRP A 80 -11.99 19.32 5.94
CA TRP A 80 -12.36 20.55 6.65
C TRP A 80 -11.35 21.67 6.41
N LEU A 81 -10.05 21.35 6.45
CA LEU A 81 -8.98 22.28 6.09
C LEU A 81 -9.05 22.69 4.61
N ASN A 82 -9.49 21.80 3.73
CA ASN A 82 -9.70 22.10 2.32
C ASN A 82 -10.94 22.97 2.06
N ALA A 83 -11.99 22.86 2.89
CA ALA A 83 -13.21 23.66 2.78
C ALA A 83 -13.05 25.09 3.32
N ARG A 84 -11.95 25.39 4.04
CA ARG A 84 -11.66 26.74 4.52
C ARG A 84 -11.10 27.59 3.35
N PRO A 85 -11.58 28.83 3.18
CA PRO A 85 -11.05 29.76 2.16
C PRO A 85 -9.65 30.31 2.49
N VAL A 86 -9.07 29.91 3.62
CA VAL A 86 -7.74 30.35 4.06
C VAL A 86 -6.68 29.46 3.40
N GLN A 87 -6.04 30.01 2.37
CA GLN A 87 -4.90 29.37 1.71
C GLN A 87 -3.66 29.53 2.57
N LEU A 88 -3.32 28.49 3.34
CA LEU A 88 -2.10 28.46 4.17
C LEU A 88 -0.80 28.41 3.35
N TYR A 89 -0.88 28.12 2.04
CA TYR A 89 0.27 28.00 1.13
C TYR A 89 0.00 28.74 -0.19
N ALA A 90 1.03 29.41 -0.72
CA ALA A 90 0.94 30.29 -1.90
C ALA A 90 0.76 29.56 -3.25
N VAL A 91 1.05 28.25 -3.32
CA VAL A 91 0.89 27.44 -4.55
C VAL A 91 0.30 26.07 -4.18
N ILE A 92 -1.00 25.87 -4.43
CA ILE A 92 -1.71 24.63 -4.08
C ILE A 92 -1.96 23.79 -5.34
N ASP A 93 -1.17 22.73 -5.49
CA ASP A 93 -1.57 21.58 -6.32
C ASP A 93 -2.14 20.50 -5.40
N PHE A 94 -3.47 20.44 -5.32
CA PHE A 94 -4.18 19.49 -4.45
C PHE A 94 -3.69 18.05 -4.67
N TRP A 95 -3.46 17.67 -5.93
CA TRP A 95 -3.14 16.31 -6.35
C TRP A 95 -1.67 15.90 -6.19
N HIS A 96 -0.76 16.83 -5.92
CA HIS A 96 0.69 16.53 -5.91
C HIS A 96 1.40 16.96 -4.63
N THR A 97 1.05 18.11 -4.04
CA THR A 97 1.89 18.72 -3.00
C THR A 97 1.11 19.46 -1.91
N SER A 98 -0.15 19.10 -1.65
CA SER A 98 -0.92 19.69 -0.55
C SER A 98 -0.79 18.90 0.77
N PRO A 99 -0.63 19.56 1.94
CA PRO A 99 -0.71 18.91 3.25
C PRO A 99 -2.05 18.17 3.47
N ASN A 100 -3.14 18.71 2.93
CA ASN A 100 -4.47 18.10 3.00
C ASN A 100 -4.51 16.75 2.27
N PHE A 101 -3.82 16.64 1.14
CA PHE A 101 -3.67 15.39 0.40
C PHE A 101 -2.89 14.33 1.18
N PHE A 102 -1.85 14.74 1.91
CA PHE A 102 -1.14 13.84 2.81
C PHE A 102 -2.07 13.31 3.92
N LEU A 103 -2.82 14.19 4.58
CA LEU A 103 -3.75 13.83 5.67
C LEU A 103 -4.84 12.86 5.18
N ILE A 104 -5.46 13.14 4.04
CA ILE A 104 -6.51 12.28 3.47
C ILE A 104 -5.95 10.90 3.11
N ARG A 105 -4.77 10.83 2.48
CA ARG A 105 -4.14 9.54 2.12
C ARG A 105 -3.71 8.75 3.35
N ALA A 106 -3.08 9.39 4.33
CA ALA A 106 -2.72 8.74 5.59
C ALA A 106 -3.96 8.20 6.31
N GLY A 107 -5.05 8.98 6.31
CA GLY A 107 -6.33 8.54 6.87
C GLY A 107 -6.94 7.34 6.14
N TRP A 108 -6.91 7.33 4.80
CA TRP A 108 -7.34 6.17 4.02
C TRP A 108 -6.50 4.92 4.28
N LEU A 109 -5.18 5.05 4.41
CA LEU A 109 -4.31 3.91 4.74
C LEU A 109 -4.68 3.30 6.11
N LEU A 110 -4.95 4.14 7.12
CA LEU A 110 -5.40 3.68 8.43
C LEU A 110 -6.80 3.04 8.38
N ALA A 111 -7.71 3.59 7.59
CA ALA A 111 -9.04 3.02 7.39
C ALA A 111 -8.97 1.65 6.70
N ILE A 112 -8.17 1.51 5.64
CA ILE A 112 -7.93 0.25 4.93
C ILE A 112 -7.28 -0.78 5.86
N LEU A 113 -6.30 -0.37 6.67
CA LEU A 113 -5.67 -1.24 7.66
C LEU A 113 -6.70 -1.80 8.65
N THR A 114 -7.58 -0.93 9.15
CA THR A 114 -8.64 -1.32 10.09
C THR A 114 -9.67 -2.23 9.42
N ALA A 115 -10.05 -1.93 8.18
CA ALA A 115 -10.95 -2.78 7.40
C ALA A 115 -10.33 -4.15 7.11
N ALA A 116 -9.04 -4.21 6.76
CA ALA A 116 -8.30 -5.45 6.56
C ALA A 116 -8.24 -6.29 7.84
N TYR A 117 -8.03 -5.66 9.00
CA TYR A 117 -8.09 -6.34 10.28
C TYR A 117 -9.49 -6.87 10.60
N ALA A 118 -10.52 -6.03 10.45
CA ALA A 118 -11.91 -6.42 10.66
C ALA A 118 -12.30 -7.60 9.73
N TRP A 119 -11.85 -7.58 8.49
CA TRP A 119 -12.04 -8.67 7.53
C TRP A 119 -11.35 -9.97 7.95
N CYS A 120 -10.13 -9.89 8.50
CA CYS A 120 -9.43 -11.07 9.02
C CYS A 120 -10.07 -11.60 10.31
N ARG A 121 -10.59 -10.71 11.17
CA ARG A 121 -11.13 -11.06 12.48
C ARG A 121 -12.58 -11.52 12.44
N TRP A 122 -13.43 -10.92 11.63
CA TRP A 122 -14.88 -11.21 11.54
C TRP A 122 -15.32 -11.77 10.19
N GLY A 123 -14.49 -11.66 9.15
CA GLY A 123 -14.77 -12.22 7.83
C GLY A 123 -14.34 -13.69 7.69
N PRO A 124 -14.21 -14.18 6.45
CA PRO A 124 -13.89 -15.58 6.15
C PRO A 124 -12.53 -16.05 6.68
N GLY A 125 -11.71 -15.17 7.25
CA GLY A 125 -10.51 -15.54 8.00
C GLY A 125 -10.77 -16.48 9.19
N GLN A 126 -11.98 -16.47 9.78
CA GLN A 126 -12.38 -17.48 10.78
C GLN A 126 -12.71 -18.85 10.16
N TRP A 127 -13.05 -18.91 8.88
CA TRP A 127 -13.37 -20.15 8.15
C TRP A 127 -12.13 -20.86 7.59
N GLY A 128 -10.94 -20.51 8.06
CA GLY A 128 -9.67 -21.12 7.65
C GLY A 128 -9.13 -20.61 6.31
N PHE A 129 -9.84 -19.72 5.61
CA PHE A 129 -9.47 -19.18 4.31
C PHE A 129 -9.51 -17.66 4.30
N SER A 130 -8.35 -17.02 4.43
CA SER A 130 -8.23 -15.56 4.27
C SER A 130 -7.47 -15.24 2.97
N PRO A 131 -8.20 -14.98 1.86
CA PRO A 131 -7.61 -14.57 0.58
C PRO A 131 -6.65 -13.39 0.75
N LEU A 132 -6.95 -12.48 1.67
CA LEU A 132 -6.16 -11.28 1.94
C LEU A 132 -4.78 -11.62 2.53
N ILE A 133 -4.75 -12.50 3.55
CA ILE A 133 -3.49 -12.95 4.15
C ILE A 133 -2.67 -13.74 3.12
N GLN A 134 -3.35 -14.57 2.34
CA GLN A 134 -2.71 -15.44 1.37
C GLN A 134 -2.07 -14.67 0.20
N LEU A 135 -2.80 -13.72 -0.38
CA LEU A 135 -2.26 -12.81 -1.40
C LEU A 135 -1.13 -11.94 -0.83
N GLY A 136 -1.21 -11.53 0.44
CA GLY A 136 -0.14 -10.81 1.12
C GLY A 136 1.16 -11.63 1.25
N GLN A 137 1.06 -12.89 1.68
CA GLN A 137 2.21 -13.78 1.83
C GLN A 137 2.89 -14.14 0.49
N THR A 138 2.14 -14.13 -0.61
CA THR A 138 2.66 -14.40 -1.95
C THR A 138 2.80 -13.15 -2.80
N SER A 139 2.78 -11.96 -2.18
CA SER A 139 2.75 -10.65 -2.85
C SER A 139 3.80 -10.47 -3.93
N LEU A 140 5.03 -10.96 -3.74
CA LEU A 140 6.08 -10.90 -4.76
C LEU A 140 5.70 -11.68 -6.04
N LEU A 141 5.10 -12.87 -5.88
CA LEU A 141 4.62 -13.64 -7.03
C LEU A 141 3.40 -12.99 -7.65
N VAL A 142 2.44 -12.55 -6.84
CA VAL A 142 1.24 -11.87 -7.34
C VAL A 142 1.62 -10.63 -8.15
N TYR A 143 2.58 -9.85 -7.65
CA TYR A 143 3.13 -8.69 -8.34
C TYR A 143 3.79 -9.05 -9.67
N TRP A 144 4.68 -10.05 -9.68
CA TRP A 144 5.34 -10.48 -10.91
C TRP A 144 4.34 -10.97 -11.96
N VAL A 145 3.39 -11.80 -11.53
CA VAL A 145 2.30 -12.29 -12.37
C VAL A 145 1.45 -11.13 -12.89
N HIS A 146 1.17 -10.12 -12.07
CA HIS A 146 0.42 -8.94 -12.48
C HIS A 146 1.13 -8.16 -13.58
N ILE A 147 2.43 -7.92 -13.41
CA ILE A 147 3.22 -7.27 -14.45
C ILE A 147 3.27 -8.11 -15.72
N GLU A 148 3.44 -9.43 -15.63
CA GLU A 148 3.46 -10.29 -16.82
C GLU A 148 2.12 -10.33 -17.56
N PHE A 149 0.98 -10.28 -16.86
CA PHE A 149 -0.34 -10.26 -17.50
C PHE A 149 -0.74 -8.90 -18.06
N VAL A 150 -0.34 -7.80 -17.41
CA VAL A 150 -0.69 -6.44 -17.85
C VAL A 150 0.29 -5.92 -18.90
N TYR A 151 1.58 -6.18 -18.70
CA TYR A 151 2.66 -5.62 -19.52
C TYR A 151 3.50 -6.67 -20.25
N GLY A 152 3.48 -7.92 -19.79
CA GLY A 152 4.25 -9.01 -20.37
C GLY A 152 3.65 -9.58 -21.66
N ARG A 153 4.22 -10.70 -22.08
CA ARG A 153 4.01 -11.26 -23.43
C ARG A 153 2.65 -11.94 -23.59
N ILE A 154 1.99 -12.28 -22.48
CA ILE A 154 0.66 -12.89 -22.40
C ILE A 154 -0.38 -11.81 -22.03
N SER A 155 -0.35 -10.67 -22.73
CA SER A 155 -1.32 -9.60 -22.55
C SER A 155 -2.69 -10.05 -23.06
N ILE A 156 -3.55 -10.53 -22.16
CA ILE A 156 -4.90 -11.02 -22.46
C ILE A 156 -5.81 -9.89 -23.02
N LEU A 157 -5.43 -8.62 -22.81
CA LEU A 157 -6.12 -7.48 -23.38
C LEU A 157 -5.31 -6.88 -24.54
N PRO A 158 -5.88 -6.81 -25.77
CA PRO A 158 -5.32 -5.99 -26.84
C PRO A 158 -5.30 -4.53 -26.39
N LYS A 159 -4.12 -3.92 -26.37
CA LYS A 159 -3.96 -2.52 -25.97
C LYS A 159 -4.74 -1.64 -26.94
N HIS A 160 -5.52 -0.70 -26.39
CA HIS A 160 -6.28 0.33 -27.13
C HIS A 160 -7.53 -0.11 -27.93
N ALA A 161 -8.07 -1.33 -27.74
CA ALA A 161 -9.21 -1.82 -28.53
C ALA A 161 -10.32 -2.53 -27.71
N VAL A 162 -10.46 -2.24 -26.42
CA VAL A 162 -11.32 -3.02 -25.52
C VAL A 162 -12.39 -2.16 -24.86
N ASP A 163 -13.66 -2.58 -25.01
CA ASP A 163 -14.82 -1.99 -24.35
C ASP A 163 -14.79 -2.21 -22.82
N ILE A 164 -15.38 -1.26 -22.08
CA ILE A 164 -15.51 -1.24 -20.61
C ILE A 164 -15.97 -2.59 -20.00
N PRO A 165 -16.99 -3.30 -20.53
CA PRO A 165 -17.40 -4.60 -20.01
C PRO A 165 -16.30 -5.67 -20.13
N THR A 166 -15.62 -5.73 -21.27
CA THR A 166 -14.56 -6.70 -21.54
C THR A 166 -13.32 -6.41 -20.69
N ALA A 167 -13.02 -5.14 -20.45
CA ALA A 167 -11.94 -4.73 -19.53
C ALA A 167 -12.23 -5.14 -18.08
N SER A 168 -13.49 -4.98 -17.63
CA SER A 168 -13.93 -5.37 -16.29
C SER A 168 -13.85 -6.88 -16.08
N LEU A 169 -14.26 -7.65 -17.09
CA LEU A 169 -14.22 -9.11 -17.05
C LEU A 169 -12.78 -9.64 -17.08
N GLY A 170 -11.90 -9.01 -17.87
CA GLY A 170 -10.46 -9.28 -17.87
C GLY A 170 -9.81 -9.02 -16.51
N LEU A 171 -10.16 -7.91 -15.84
CA LEU A 171 -9.66 -7.61 -14.50
C LEU A 171 -10.07 -8.67 -13.48
N ILE A 172 -11.34 -9.11 -13.53
CA ILE A 172 -11.86 -10.17 -12.66
C ILE A 172 -11.12 -11.50 -12.93
N ALA A 173 -10.93 -11.86 -14.20
CA ALA A 173 -10.22 -13.09 -14.58
C ALA A 173 -8.77 -13.08 -14.08
N ILE A 174 -8.06 -11.95 -14.24
CA ILE A 174 -6.69 -11.76 -13.75
C ILE A 174 -6.65 -11.92 -12.22
N PHE A 175 -7.62 -11.32 -11.50
CA PHE A 175 -7.71 -11.43 -10.04
C PHE A 175 -7.88 -12.88 -9.57
N PHE A 176 -8.82 -13.62 -10.17
CA PHE A 176 -9.03 -15.03 -9.83
C PHE A 176 -7.82 -15.91 -10.18
N PHE A 177 -7.15 -15.62 -11.30
CA PHE A 177 -5.96 -16.37 -11.69
C PHE A 177 -4.79 -16.14 -10.72
N MET A 178 -4.58 -14.90 -10.26
CA MET A 178 -3.60 -14.58 -9.21
C MET A 178 -3.91 -15.29 -7.90
N LEU A 179 -5.19 -15.32 -7.51
CA LEU A 179 -5.62 -16.03 -6.33
C LEU A 179 -5.37 -17.54 -6.46
N GLY A 180 -5.68 -18.14 -7.61
CA GLY A 180 -5.41 -19.54 -7.93
C GLY A 180 -3.92 -19.90 -7.88
N LEU A 181 -3.05 -19.06 -8.45
CA LEU A 181 -1.60 -19.27 -8.40
C LEU A 181 -1.04 -19.11 -6.99
N SER A 182 -1.56 -18.15 -6.22
CA SER A 182 -1.22 -17.97 -4.82
C SER A 182 -1.54 -19.22 -4.00
N LEU A 183 -2.73 -19.79 -4.21
CA LEU A 183 -3.21 -21.04 -3.62
C LEU A 183 -2.33 -22.24 -3.96
N LEU A 184 -2.08 -22.45 -5.24
CA LEU A 184 -1.26 -23.55 -5.71
C LEU A 184 0.14 -23.48 -5.10
N ARG A 185 0.73 -22.29 -5.01
CA ARG A 185 2.06 -22.12 -4.41
C ARG A 185 2.07 -22.42 -2.91
N THR A 186 1.06 -21.99 -2.16
CA THR A 186 0.98 -22.28 -0.71
C THR A 186 0.83 -23.78 -0.44
N GLU A 187 0.00 -24.47 -1.21
CA GLU A 187 -0.18 -25.93 -1.13
C GLU A 187 1.10 -26.70 -1.50
N LEU A 188 1.76 -26.31 -2.60
CA LEU A 188 3.02 -26.92 -3.05
C LEU A 188 4.16 -26.71 -2.04
N LYS A 189 4.22 -25.55 -1.39
CA LYS A 189 5.22 -25.27 -0.35
C LYS A 189 4.94 -26.08 0.93
N GLY A 190 3.67 -26.21 1.33
CA GLY A 190 3.25 -27.05 2.46
C GLY A 190 3.66 -28.51 2.28
N ARG A 191 3.34 -29.09 1.11
CA ARG A 191 3.73 -30.45 0.73
C ARG A 191 5.25 -30.68 0.71
N ARG A 192 6.04 -29.70 0.24
CA ARG A 192 7.51 -29.81 0.25
C ARG A 192 8.08 -29.88 1.67
N VAL A 193 7.54 -29.08 2.60
CA VAL A 193 7.99 -29.06 4.00
C VAL A 193 7.60 -30.36 4.71
N GLU A 194 6.42 -30.91 4.42
CA GLU A 194 5.98 -32.19 4.97
C GLU A 194 6.83 -33.37 4.47
N MET A 195 7.16 -33.41 3.18
CA MET A 195 8.11 -34.39 2.63
C MET A 195 9.49 -34.28 3.30
N LEU A 196 10.04 -33.07 3.45
CA LEU A 196 11.33 -32.86 4.13
C LEU A 196 11.30 -33.30 5.61
N ARG A 197 10.17 -33.13 6.30
CA ARG A 197 9.98 -33.63 7.68
C ARG A 197 9.89 -35.15 7.74
N TRP A 198 9.26 -35.79 6.75
CA TRP A 198 9.21 -37.24 6.63
C TRP A 198 10.60 -37.84 6.42
N PHE A 199 11.41 -37.24 5.54
CA PHE A 199 12.81 -37.66 5.32
C PHE A 199 13.73 -37.41 6.52
N ARG A 200 13.39 -36.48 7.42
CA ARG A 200 14.16 -36.17 8.63
C ARG A 200 13.76 -36.95 9.87
N LYS A 201 12.75 -37.83 9.82
CA LYS A 201 12.46 -38.71 10.96
C LYS A 201 13.64 -39.68 11.13
N PRO A 202 14.41 -39.61 12.24
CA PRO A 202 15.44 -40.60 12.47
C PRO A 202 14.76 -41.96 12.61
N VAL A 203 15.21 -42.92 11.81
CA VAL A 203 14.83 -44.32 11.94
C VAL A 203 15.09 -44.71 13.39
N LYS A 204 14.03 -44.99 14.15
CA LYS A 204 14.17 -45.53 15.51
C LYS A 204 14.94 -46.84 15.39
N ALA A 205 16.18 -46.85 15.88
CA ALA A 205 16.94 -48.06 16.07
C ALA A 205 16.19 -48.93 17.09
N SER A 206 15.89 -50.15 16.66
CA SER A 206 15.40 -51.25 17.50
C SER A 206 16.45 -51.67 18.52
#